data_AF-A0A943SL12-F1
#
_entry.id   AF-A0A943SL12-F1
#
_cell.length_a   1.000
_cell.length_b   1.000
_cell.length_c   1.000
_cell.angle_alpha   90.00
_cell.angle_beta   90.00
_cell.angle_gamma   90.00
#
_symmetry.space_group_name_H-M   'P 1'
#
loop_
_entity.id
_entity.type
_entity.pdbx_description
1 polymer ?
#
loop_
_entity_poly.entity_id
_entity_poly.type
_entity_poly.pdbx_seq_one_letter_code
_entity_poly.pdbx_strand_id
1 'polypeptide(L)'
;MDTVALVSCADYEKQTVDRALDEALSLLGGLEQWVRPGMKVAIKPNLVHKSRPEQCAVTHPAIVAAVARRVIALGAEAVLAESPGGVYNQSV
;
A
#
# COMPACT_ATOMS: atom_id res chain seq x y z
N MET A 1 -5.92 -16.62 17.28
CA MET A 1 -4.58 -16.04 17.43
C MET A 1 -4.37 -15.23 16.18
N ASP A 2 -4.13 -13.94 16.31
CA ASP A 2 -3.96 -13.07 15.15
C ASP A 2 -2.55 -13.25 14.60
N THR A 3 -2.42 -13.51 13.29
CA THR A 3 -1.13 -13.68 12.63
C THR A 3 -0.58 -12.31 12.26
N VAL A 4 0.66 -12.04 12.66
CA VAL A 4 1.39 -10.81 12.32
C VAL A 4 2.68 -11.18 11.59
N ALA A 5 2.96 -10.53 10.45
CA ALA A 5 4.20 -10.68 9.69
C ALA A 5 5.06 -9.42 9.82
N LEU A 6 6.36 -9.62 10.04
CA LEU A 6 7.37 -8.56 10.11
C LEU A 6 8.55 -8.93 9.21
N VAL A 7 8.86 -8.10 8.22
CA VAL A 7 9.95 -8.32 7.27
C VAL A 7 10.81 -7.06 7.16
N SER A 8 12.12 -7.23 7.14
CA SER A 8 13.06 -6.10 6.99
C SER A 8 13.08 -5.57 5.56
N CYS A 9 12.94 -4.26 5.42
CA CYS A 9 13.04 -3.50 4.18
C CYS A 9 14.07 -2.38 4.40
N ALA A 10 15.27 -2.54 3.81
CA ALA A 10 16.42 -1.68 4.12
C ALA A 10 16.30 -0.26 3.55
N ASP A 11 15.57 -0.12 2.45
CA ASP A 11 15.33 1.14 1.75
C ASP A 11 13.99 1.08 1.01
N TYR A 12 13.66 2.17 0.32
CA TYR A 12 12.44 2.29 -0.48
C TYR A 12 12.67 2.05 -1.98
N GLU A 13 13.81 1.47 -2.37
CA GLU A 13 14.06 1.09 -3.75
C GLU A 13 13.08 0.00 -4.17
N LYS A 14 12.66 0.06 -5.44
CA LYS A 14 11.57 -0.78 -5.95
C LYS A 14 11.81 -2.27 -5.67
N GLN A 15 13.02 -2.76 -5.90
CA GLN A 15 13.37 -4.17 -5.73
C GLN A 15 13.34 -4.59 -4.25
N THR A 16 13.85 -3.75 -3.35
CA THR A 16 13.85 -4.00 -1.90
C THR A 16 12.44 -4.05 -1.35
N VAL A 17 11.61 -3.07 -1.73
CA VAL A 17 10.19 -2.99 -1.35
C VAL A 17 9.41 -4.18 -1.88
N ASP A 18 9.56 -4.49 -3.18
CA ASP A 18 8.82 -5.59 -3.79
C ASP A 18 9.15 -6.92 -3.09
N ARG A 19 10.44 -7.21 -2.85
CA ARG A 19 10.87 -8.42 -2.11
C ARG A 19 10.27 -8.48 -0.70
N ALA A 20 10.41 -7.41 0.08
CA ALA A 20 9.96 -7.39 1.46
C ALA A 20 8.43 -7.51 1.57
N LEU A 21 7.70 -6.87 0.65
CA LEU A 21 6.25 -6.94 0.60
C LEU A 21 5.75 -8.33 0.18
N ASP A 22 6.38 -8.97 -0.81
CA ASP A 22 6.01 -10.32 -1.23
C ASP A 22 6.23 -11.34 -0.11
N GLU A 23 7.36 -11.23 0.59
CA GLU A 23 7.67 -12.06 1.75
C GLU A 23 6.64 -11.86 2.86
N ALA A 24 6.33 -10.60 3.22
CA ALA A 24 5.35 -10.30 4.25
C ALA A 24 3.94 -10.80 3.90
N LEU A 25 3.50 -10.64 2.65
CA LEU A 25 2.20 -11.14 2.19
C LEU A 25 2.16 -12.67 2.16
N SER A 26 3.24 -13.33 1.73
CA SER A 26 3.35 -14.79 1.72
C SER A 26 3.25 -15.37 3.13
N LEU A 27 3.88 -14.75 4.13
CA LEU A 27 3.77 -15.15 5.55
C LEU A 27 2.34 -15.05 6.08
N LEU A 28 1.52 -14.17 5.50
CA LEU A 28 0.10 -14.06 5.83
C LEU A 28 -0.79 -14.98 5.00
N GLY A 29 -0.23 -15.72 4.03
CA GLY A 29 -0.89 -16.67 3.13
C GLY A 29 -1.15 -16.18 1.70
N GLY A 30 -0.64 -15.00 1.33
CA GLY A 30 -0.80 -14.39 0.01
C GLY A 30 -1.92 -13.33 -0.07
N LEU A 31 -1.78 -12.36 -0.98
CA LEU A 31 -2.81 -11.33 -1.17
C LEU A 31 -4.09 -11.89 -1.82
N GLU A 32 -3.92 -12.93 -2.63
CA GLU A 32 -4.95 -13.72 -3.32
C GLU A 32 -5.91 -14.42 -2.37
N GLN A 33 -5.65 -14.42 -1.06
CA GLN A 33 -6.62 -14.88 -0.06
C GLN A 33 -7.80 -13.93 0.04
N TRP A 34 -7.56 -12.62 -0.10
CA TRP A 34 -8.55 -11.56 0.08
C TRP A 34 -8.99 -10.91 -1.22
N VAL A 35 -8.08 -10.82 -2.20
CA VAL A 35 -8.34 -10.17 -3.49
C VAL A 35 -8.68 -11.21 -4.54
N ARG A 36 -9.71 -10.96 -5.35
CA ARG A 36 -10.11 -11.78 -6.51
C ARG A 36 -10.21 -10.92 -7.78
N PRO A 37 -10.04 -11.50 -8.97
CA PRO A 37 -10.27 -10.79 -10.22
C PRO A 37 -11.63 -10.11 -10.27
N GLY A 38 -11.68 -8.88 -10.80
CA GLY A 38 -12.90 -8.07 -10.92
C GLY A 38 -13.30 -7.32 -9.64
N MET A 39 -12.62 -7.52 -8.51
CA MET A 39 -12.86 -6.69 -7.31
C MET A 39 -12.37 -5.25 -7.50
N LYS A 40 -13.02 -4.31 -6.82
CA LYS A 40 -12.48 -2.97 -6.57
C LYS A 40 -11.92 -2.93 -5.15
N VAL A 41 -10.61 -2.77 -5.02
CA VAL A 41 -9.90 -2.79 -3.75
C VAL A 41 -9.48 -1.37 -3.38
N ALA A 42 -10.02 -0.87 -2.27
CA ALA A 42 -9.60 0.39 -1.69
C ALA A 42 -8.24 0.21 -0.97
N ILE A 43 -7.23 0.93 -1.41
CA ILE A 43 -5.94 1.08 -0.73
C ILE A 43 -6.02 2.39 0.03
N LYS A 44 -6.00 2.31 1.36
CA LYS A 44 -6.02 3.47 2.25
C LYS A 44 -4.62 3.70 2.82
N PRO A 45 -3.76 4.47 2.12
CA PRO A 45 -2.50 4.90 2.70
C PRO A 45 -2.76 5.89 3.87
N ASN A 46 -1.68 6.37 4.47
CA ASN A 46 -1.72 7.49 5.40
C ASN A 46 -1.03 8.70 4.75
N LEU A 47 -1.75 9.48 3.94
CA LEU A 47 -1.31 10.70 3.24
C LEU A 47 -2.02 11.95 3.81
N VAL A 48 -2.03 12.06 5.13
CA VAL A 48 -2.79 13.08 5.88
C VAL A 48 -2.38 14.54 5.61
N HIS A 49 -1.16 14.78 5.11
CA HIS A 49 -0.70 16.10 4.70
C HIS A 49 0.37 15.99 3.60
N LYS A 50 0.65 17.10 2.92
CA LYS A 50 1.74 17.16 1.95
C LYS A 50 3.07 17.01 2.68
N SER A 51 3.79 15.93 2.40
CA SER A 51 5.10 15.63 2.96
C SER A 51 6.02 15.13 1.86
N ARG A 52 7.31 15.44 1.98
CA ARG A 52 8.34 14.80 1.16
C ARG A 52 8.55 13.36 1.65
N PRO A 53 8.88 12.40 0.76
CA PRO A 53 9.13 11.02 1.16
C PRO A 53 10.23 10.89 2.23
N GLU A 54 11.30 11.66 2.12
CA GLU A 54 12.43 11.70 3.07
C GLU A 54 12.03 12.02 4.51
N GLN A 55 10.89 12.71 4.72
CA GLN A 55 10.42 13.08 6.05
C GLN A 55 9.74 11.92 6.79
N CYS A 56 9.38 10.84 6.08
CA CYS A 56 8.73 9.65 6.63
C CYS A 56 7.46 9.95 7.48
N ALA A 57 6.79 11.09 7.24
CA ALA A 57 5.61 11.52 7.99
C ALA A 57 4.30 10.93 7.45
N VAL A 58 4.33 10.42 6.21
CA VAL A 58 3.21 9.77 5.50
C VAL A 58 3.68 8.46 4.89
N THR A 59 2.75 7.59 4.49
CA THR A 59 3.11 6.32 3.82
C THR A 59 3.96 6.60 2.59
N HIS A 60 5.12 5.95 2.50
CA HIS A 60 6.04 6.15 1.39
C HIS A 60 5.40 5.72 0.06
N PRO A 61 5.48 6.52 -1.02
CA PRO A 61 4.81 6.23 -2.30
C PRO A 61 5.24 4.90 -2.93
N ALA A 62 6.49 4.46 -2.70
CA ALA A 62 6.97 3.17 -3.17
C ALA A 62 6.16 1.98 -2.60
N ILE A 63 5.74 2.05 -1.33
CA ILE A 63 4.90 1.02 -0.69
C ILE A 63 3.50 1.03 -1.32
N VAL A 64 2.91 2.22 -1.46
CA VAL A 64 1.57 2.37 -2.06
C VAL A 64 1.54 1.80 -3.48
N ALA A 65 2.53 2.15 -4.30
CA ALA A 65 2.65 1.65 -5.65
C ALA A 65 2.88 0.13 -5.69
N ALA A 66 3.68 -0.42 -4.77
CA ALA A 66 3.94 -1.86 -4.69
C ALA A 66 2.67 -2.66 -4.37
N VAL A 67 1.84 -2.19 -3.43
CA VAL A 67 0.54 -2.80 -3.12
C VAL A 67 -0.41 -2.70 -4.31
N ALA A 68 -0.53 -1.52 -4.93
CA ALA A 68 -1.41 -1.30 -6.08
C ALA A 68 -1.07 -2.22 -7.25
N ARG A 69 0.23 -2.39 -7.57
CA ARG A 69 0.66 -3.32 -8.62
C ARG A 69 0.21 -4.77 -8.37
N ARG A 70 0.25 -5.23 -7.12
CA ARG A 70 -0.15 -6.60 -6.74
C ARG A 70 -1.65 -6.79 -6.85
N VAL A 71 -2.43 -5.81 -6.43
CA VAL A 71 -3.89 -5.80 -6.65
C VAL A 71 -4.22 -5.89 -8.14
N ILE A 72 -3.58 -5.06 -8.96
CA ILE A 72 -3.78 -5.05 -10.42
C ILE A 72 -3.35 -6.38 -11.06
N ALA A 73 -2.22 -6.95 -10.61
CA ALA A 73 -1.73 -8.24 -11.10
C ALA A 73 -2.70 -9.40 -10.80
N LEU A 74 -3.52 -9.30 -9.75
CA LEU A 74 -4.58 -10.25 -9.43
C LEU A 74 -5.87 -10.01 -10.25
N GLY A 75 -5.85 -9.11 -11.23
CA GLY A 75 -7.00 -8.78 -12.07
C GLY A 75 -8.06 -7.92 -11.38
N ALA A 76 -7.69 -7.25 -10.28
CA ALA A 76 -8.56 -6.32 -9.55
C ALA A 76 -8.24 -4.86 -9.88
N GLU A 77 -9.16 -3.96 -9.57
CA GLU A 77 -8.98 -2.51 -9.67
C GLU A 77 -8.45 -1.97 -8.33
N ALA A 78 -7.32 -1.27 -8.35
CA ALA A 78 -6.78 -0.60 -7.18
C ALA A 78 -7.27 0.85 -7.11
N VAL A 79 -7.99 1.21 -6.06
CA VAL A 79 -8.50 2.56 -5.82
C VAL A 79 -7.78 3.17 -4.63
N LEU A 80 -7.09 4.29 -4.80
CA LEU A 80 -6.52 5.01 -3.66
C LEU A 80 -7.63 5.79 -2.94
N ALA A 81 -7.93 5.39 -1.71
CA ALA A 81 -8.96 5.99 -0.88
C ALA A 81 -8.32 6.76 0.26
N GLU A 82 -8.23 8.08 0.11
CA GLU A 82 -7.63 8.95 1.12
C GLU A 82 -8.49 10.17 1.45
N SER A 83 -8.42 10.59 2.71
CA SER A 83 -8.93 11.87 3.21
C SER A 83 -7.76 12.68 3.76
N PRO A 84 -7.38 13.81 3.13
CA PRO A 84 -6.38 14.70 3.70
C PRO A 84 -6.93 15.33 5.00
N GLY A 85 -6.05 15.54 5.99
CA GLY A 85 -6.42 16.14 7.28
C GLY A 85 -6.68 17.65 7.23
N GLY A 86 -6.59 18.27 6.05
CA GLY A 86 -6.98 19.66 5.84
C GLY A 86 -8.49 19.83 5.82
N VAL A 87 -8.95 21.08 5.97
CA VAL A 87 -10.37 21.41 5.81
C VAL A 87 -10.84 20.93 4.43
N TYR A 88 -11.93 20.17 4.39
CA TYR A 88 -12.57 19.77 3.13
C TYR A 88 -12.93 21.02 2.34
N ASN A 89 -12.22 21.26 1.23
CA ASN A 89 -12.43 22.40 0.36
C ASN A 89 -12.82 21.87 -1.02
N GLN A 90 -14.05 22.15 -1.47
CA GLN A 90 -14.57 21.70 -2.77
C GLN A 90 -13.88 22.39 -3.98
N SER A 91 -12.97 23.32 -3.71
CA SER A 91 -12.46 24.29 -4.69
C SER A 91 -11.02 24.02 -5.16
N VAL A 92 -10.48 22.83 -4.90
CA VAL A 92 -9.19 22.38 -5.44
C VAL A 92 -9.38 21.11 -6.24
#